data_AF-A0A383BGP9-F1
#
_entry.id   AF-A0A383BGP9-F1
#
_cell.length_a   1.000
_cell.length_b   1.000
_cell.length_c   1.000
_cell.angle_alpha   90.00
_cell.angle_beta   90.00
_cell.angle_gamma   90.00
#
_symmetry.space_group_name_H-M   'P 1'
#
loop_
_entity.id
_entity.type
_entity.pdbx_description
1 polymer ?
#
loop_
_entity_poly.entity_id
_entity_poly.type
_entity_poly.pdbx_seq_one_letter_code
_entity_poly.pdbx_strand_id
1 'polypeptide(L)'
;MFKFFLFFCCFFFISSQLFAINTGSDTAYRIPRFVSLKSNETNLRIGSSTNYPIILKYIIKSLPVEVTDEYHVWRKINDIEGNEGWIHKTLLKGERFAIIKQSNKSVIHVYSKPEGKIIGEIGK
;
A
#
# COMPACT_ATOMS: atom_id res chain seq x y z
N MET A 1 -11.51 -51.62 -10.06
CA MET A 1 -12.49 -50.71 -9.42
C MET A 1 -11.89 -49.82 -8.32
N PHE A 2 -11.05 -50.32 -7.40
CA PHE A 2 -10.50 -49.51 -6.29
C PHE A 2 -9.45 -48.44 -6.71
N LYS A 3 -8.76 -48.63 -7.84
CA LYS A 3 -7.75 -47.69 -8.37
C LYS A 3 -8.32 -46.40 -8.98
N PHE A 4 -9.59 -46.40 -9.39
CA PHE A 4 -10.24 -45.22 -9.99
C PHE A 4 -10.79 -44.27 -8.91
N PHE A 5 -11.21 -44.83 -7.77
CA PHE A 5 -11.73 -44.06 -6.62
C PHE A 5 -10.62 -43.28 -5.90
N LEU A 6 -9.40 -43.84 -5.82
CA LEU A 6 -8.26 -43.17 -5.19
C LEU A 6 -7.76 -41.95 -6.00
N PHE A 7 -7.95 -41.96 -7.33
CA PHE A 7 -7.54 -40.85 -8.19
C PHE A 7 -8.51 -39.66 -8.11
N PHE A 8 -9.79 -39.93 -7.85
CA PHE A 8 -10.83 -38.89 -7.75
C PHE A 8 -10.72 -38.07 -6.45
N CYS A 9 -10.21 -38.65 -5.36
CA CYS A 9 -9.93 -37.92 -4.11
C CYS A 9 -8.70 -36.98 -4.22
N CYS A 10 -7.68 -37.35 -5.00
CA CYS A 10 -6.50 -36.50 -5.20
C CYS A 10 -6.77 -35.30 -6.12
N PHE A 11 -7.77 -35.37 -7.00
CA PHE A 11 -8.12 -34.25 -7.90
C PHE A 11 -8.92 -33.15 -7.18
N PHE A 12 -9.59 -33.47 -6.08
CA PHE A 12 -10.37 -32.49 -5.31
C PHE A 12 -9.51 -31.65 -4.35
N PHE A 13 -8.34 -32.17 -3.93
CA PHE A 13 -7.44 -31.48 -3.00
C PHE A 13 -6.53 -30.43 -3.67
N ILE A 14 -6.43 -30.39 -5.00
CA ILE A 14 -5.55 -29.46 -5.71
C ILE A 14 -6.25 -28.10 -5.97
N SER A 15 -7.57 -27.99 -5.83
CA SER A 15 -8.32 -26.79 -6.27
C SER A 15 -8.45 -25.65 -5.25
N SER A 16 -8.07 -25.85 -3.97
CA SER A 16 -8.31 -24.85 -2.92
C SER A 16 -7.11 -23.96 -2.61
N GLN A 17 -6.35 -23.54 -3.62
CA GLN A 17 -5.53 -22.33 -3.49
C GLN A 17 -6.42 -21.11 -3.74
N LEU A 18 -7.36 -20.87 -2.81
CA LEU A 18 -8.05 -19.60 -2.74
C LEU A 18 -6.99 -18.58 -2.31
N PHE A 19 -6.52 -17.75 -3.24
CA PHE A 19 -5.76 -16.55 -2.91
C PHE A 19 -6.69 -15.63 -2.12
N ALA A 20 -6.67 -15.73 -0.79
CA ALA A 20 -7.35 -14.77 0.07
C ALA A 20 -6.76 -13.40 -0.22
N ILE A 21 -7.55 -12.52 -0.83
CA ILE A 21 -7.16 -11.13 -1.01
C ILE A 21 -7.09 -10.53 0.39
N ASN A 22 -5.89 -10.18 0.84
CA ASN A 22 -5.72 -9.44 2.09
C ASN A 22 -6.40 -8.08 1.92
N THR A 23 -7.54 -7.90 2.58
CA THR A 23 -8.29 -6.64 2.61
C THR A 23 -8.23 -6.03 4.00
N GLY A 24 -8.19 -4.71 4.07
CA GLY A 24 -8.23 -3.96 5.32
C GLY A 24 -9.52 -4.19 6.09
N SER A 25 -9.41 -4.32 7.41
CA SER A 25 -10.51 -4.63 8.32
C SER A 25 -11.62 -3.56 8.35
N ASP A 26 -11.30 -2.30 8.04
CA ASP A 26 -12.24 -1.17 8.12
C ASP A 26 -12.85 -0.80 6.76
N THR A 27 -12.06 -0.89 5.67
CA THR A 27 -12.49 -0.41 4.34
C THR A 27 -12.81 -1.52 3.35
N ALA A 28 -12.44 -2.77 3.64
CA ALA A 28 -12.42 -3.87 2.68
C ALA A 28 -11.56 -3.60 1.42
N TYR A 29 -10.73 -2.56 1.41
CA TYR A 29 -9.79 -2.31 0.32
C TYR A 29 -8.59 -3.24 0.45
N ARG A 30 -8.05 -3.68 -0.70
CA ARG A 30 -6.84 -4.51 -0.73
C ARG A 30 -5.68 -3.82 0.00
N ILE A 31 -5.00 -4.56 0.86
CA ILE A 31 -3.75 -4.18 1.49
C ILE A 31 -2.65 -5.18 1.08
N PRO A 32 -1.39 -4.72 0.89
CA PRO A 32 -0.98 -3.34 1.00
C PRO A 32 -1.49 -2.46 -0.17
N ARG A 33 -1.62 -1.16 0.07
CA ARG A 33 -2.01 -0.17 -0.97
C ARG A 33 -1.37 1.19 -0.75
N PHE A 34 -1.03 1.86 -1.84
CA PHE A 34 -0.49 3.22 -1.78
C PHE A 34 -1.58 4.28 -1.62
N VAL A 35 -1.30 5.23 -0.74
CA VAL A 35 -2.05 6.48 -0.52
C VAL A 35 -1.06 7.64 -0.40
N SER A 36 -1.54 8.83 -0.07
CA SER A 36 -0.64 9.96 0.25
C SER A 36 -1.10 10.77 1.45
N LEU A 37 -0.16 11.51 2.04
CA LEU A 37 -0.44 12.46 3.11
C LEU A 37 -1.32 13.62 2.61
N LYS A 38 -2.40 13.90 3.33
CA LYS A 38 -3.36 14.97 2.98
C LYS A 38 -2.92 16.35 3.46
N SER A 39 -2.21 16.42 4.58
CA SER A 39 -1.84 17.65 5.28
C SER A 39 -0.33 17.92 5.19
N ASN A 40 0.07 19.19 5.36
CA ASN A 40 1.49 19.57 5.46
C ASN A 40 2.13 18.98 6.72
N GLU A 41 1.38 18.88 7.82
CA GLU A 41 1.82 18.21 9.03
C GLU A 41 1.01 16.93 9.26
N THR A 42 1.70 15.81 9.45
CA THR A 42 1.09 14.53 9.81
C THR A 42 1.92 13.82 10.87
N ASN A 43 1.27 13.38 11.95
CA ASN A 43 1.93 12.65 13.03
C ASN A 43 1.82 11.14 12.81
N LEU A 44 2.97 10.46 12.82
CA LEU A 44 3.09 9.02 12.89
C LEU A 44 3.15 8.60 14.36
N ARG A 45 2.29 7.68 14.76
CA ARG A 45 2.23 7.17 16.13
C ARG A 45 2.65 5.72 16.19
N ILE A 46 3.19 5.28 17.32
CA ILE A 46 3.54 3.86 17.51
C ILE A 46 2.31 2.94 17.58
N GLY A 47 1.13 3.46 17.94
CA GLY A 47 -0.11 2.69 18.05
C GLY A 47 -1.34 3.41 17.52
N SER A 48 -2.43 2.66 17.34
CA SER A 48 -3.69 3.07 16.72
C SER A 48 -4.62 3.86 17.66
N SER A 49 -4.06 4.81 18.42
CA SER A 49 -4.81 5.71 19.31
C SER A 49 -4.02 6.99 19.56
N THR A 50 -4.72 8.08 19.90
CA THR A 50 -4.12 9.36 20.30
C THR A 50 -3.31 9.28 21.59
N ASN A 51 -3.53 8.23 22.40
CA ASN A 51 -2.80 7.99 23.65
C ASN A 51 -1.38 7.43 23.41
N TYR A 52 -1.12 6.86 22.22
CA TYR A 52 0.22 6.39 21.88
C TYR A 52 1.13 7.55 21.48
N PRO A 53 2.43 7.51 21.84
CA PRO A 53 3.37 8.58 21.51
C PRO A 53 3.53 8.75 20.00
N ILE A 54 3.81 10.00 19.62
CA ILE A 54 4.24 10.37 18.27
C ILE A 54 5.71 9.99 18.14
N ILE A 55 6.05 9.21 17.13
CA ILE A 55 7.43 8.78 16.85
C ILE A 55 8.06 9.55 15.70
N LEU A 56 7.24 10.11 14.81
CA LEU A 56 7.70 10.92 13.69
C LEU A 56 6.64 11.95 13.31
N LYS A 57 7.07 13.13 12.88
CA LYS A 57 6.20 14.14 12.28
C LYS A 57 6.67 14.40 10.86
N TYR A 58 5.80 14.13 9.88
CA TYR A 58 5.99 14.53 8.50
C TYR A 58 5.63 16.00 8.33
N ILE A 59 6.46 16.76 7.62
CA ILE A 59 6.28 18.19 7.30
C ILE A 59 6.10 18.42 5.79
N ILE A 60 5.49 17.45 5.10
CA ILE A 60 5.29 17.46 3.65
C ILE A 60 3.92 16.89 3.30
N LYS A 61 3.22 17.53 2.37
CA LYS A 61 1.95 17.05 1.81
C LYS A 61 2.20 16.16 0.59
N SER A 62 1.25 15.28 0.30
CA SER A 62 1.27 14.37 -0.86
C SER A 62 2.43 13.36 -0.86
N LEU A 63 3.13 13.19 0.26
CA LEU A 63 4.12 12.12 0.41
C LEU A 63 3.42 10.77 0.24
N PRO A 64 3.87 9.92 -0.70
CA PRO A 64 3.29 8.59 -0.86
C PRO A 64 3.71 7.67 0.29
N VAL A 65 2.74 6.93 0.82
CA VAL A 65 2.95 5.92 1.87
C VAL A 65 2.15 4.67 1.56
N GLU A 66 2.66 3.52 1.97
CA GLU A 66 1.98 2.24 1.82
C GLU A 66 1.14 1.95 3.06
N VAL A 67 -0.17 1.77 2.92
CA VAL A 67 -1.02 1.26 4.00
C VAL A 67 -0.85 -0.25 4.05
N THR A 68 -0.41 -0.75 5.20
CA THR A 68 -0.14 -2.17 5.44
C THR A 68 -1.19 -2.82 6.34
N ASP A 69 -1.91 -2.04 7.15
CA ASP A 69 -2.98 -2.54 8.02
C ASP A 69 -4.00 -1.44 8.36
N GLU A 70 -5.18 -1.83 8.87
CA GLU A 70 -6.26 -0.94 9.27
C GLU A 70 -6.81 -1.32 10.64
N TYR A 71 -7.12 -0.31 11.46
CA TYR A 71 -7.80 -0.49 12.74
C TYR A 71 -8.70 0.71 13.01
N HIS A 72 -10.03 0.53 12.92
CA HIS A 72 -11.00 1.62 12.99
C HIS A 72 -10.58 2.83 12.13
N VAL A 73 -10.35 3.99 12.75
CA VAL A 73 -9.95 5.23 12.07
C VAL A 73 -8.44 5.34 11.80
N TRP A 74 -7.66 4.31 12.09
CA TRP A 74 -6.20 4.31 11.96
C TRP A 74 -5.73 3.42 10.83
N ARG A 75 -4.66 3.86 10.17
CA ARG A 75 -3.98 3.11 9.12
C ARG A 75 -2.54 2.91 9.53
N LYS A 76 -2.11 1.65 9.59
CA LYS A 76 -0.69 1.34 9.71
C LYS A 76 -0.06 1.62 8.36
N ILE A 77 1.02 2.39 8.34
CA ILE A 77 1.74 2.74 7.14
C ILE A 77 3.18 2.25 7.21
N ASN A 78 3.78 2.12 6.03
CA ASN A 78 5.22 2.05 5.80
C ASN A 78 5.59 3.15 4.80
N ASP A 79 6.58 3.98 5.12
CA ASP A 79 7.07 5.02 4.21
C ASP A 79 8.28 4.56 3.37
N ILE A 80 8.76 5.43 2.49
CA ILE A 80 9.85 5.13 1.56
C ILE A 80 11.21 4.92 2.25
N GLU A 81 11.35 5.33 3.51
CA GLU A 81 12.55 5.16 4.33
C GLU A 81 12.40 3.98 5.31
N GLY A 82 11.26 3.27 5.28
CA GLY A 82 10.98 2.12 6.14
C GLY A 82 10.38 2.49 7.50
N ASN A 83 9.95 3.74 7.71
CA ASN A 83 9.30 4.09 8.97
C ASN A 83 7.89 3.50 9.01
N GLU A 84 7.61 2.74 10.08
CA GLU A 84 6.31 2.14 10.31
C GLU A 84 5.58 2.78 11.49
N GLY A 85 4.26 2.92 11.36
CA GLY A 85 3.41 3.39 12.45
C GLY A 85 1.99 3.67 12.01
N TRP A 86 1.21 4.32 12.87
CA TRP A 86 -0.21 4.57 12.67
C TRP A 86 -0.50 6.04 12.40
N ILE A 87 -1.28 6.29 11.36
CA ILE A 87 -1.79 7.61 10.99
C ILE A 87 -3.32 7.58 11.01
N HIS A 88 -3.92 8.65 11.54
CA HIS A 88 -5.37 8.82 11.53
C HIS A 88 -5.87 9.04 10.08
N LYS A 89 -6.91 8.33 9.65
CA LYS A 89 -7.37 8.29 8.25
C LYS A 89 -7.70 9.65 7.64
N THR A 90 -8.10 10.63 8.47
CA THR A 90 -8.38 12.01 8.00
C THR A 90 -7.15 12.75 7.50
N LEU A 91 -5.94 12.30 7.86
CA LEU A 91 -4.66 12.84 7.42
C LEU A 91 -4.15 12.14 6.15
N LEU A 92 -4.93 11.21 5.58
CA LEU A 92 -4.61 10.47 4.36
C LEU A 92 -5.62 10.78 3.25
N LYS A 93 -5.19 10.63 2.00
CA LYS A 93 -6.05 10.69 0.81
C LYS A 93 -5.70 9.56 -0.16
N GLY A 94 -6.69 9.05 -0.88
CA GLY A 94 -6.53 7.93 -1.82
C GLY A 94 -5.79 8.27 -3.12
N GLU A 95 -5.54 9.56 -3.38
CA GLU A 95 -4.73 10.00 -4.52
C GLU A 95 -3.30 9.48 -4.36
N ARG A 96 -2.79 8.81 -5.39
CA ARG A 96 -1.46 8.18 -5.37
C ARG A 96 -0.43 9.11 -5.96
N PHE A 97 0.67 9.26 -5.25
CA PHE A 97 1.86 9.99 -5.69
C PHE A 97 3.02 9.02 -5.86
N ALA A 98 4.09 9.47 -6.52
CA ALA A 98 5.32 8.71 -6.67
C ALA A 98 6.52 9.62 -6.36
N ILE A 99 7.61 9.02 -5.89
CA ILE A 99 8.90 9.68 -5.71
C ILE A 99 9.85 9.13 -6.75
N ILE A 100 10.54 10.03 -7.43
CA ILE A 100 11.61 9.69 -8.36
C ILE A 100 12.93 9.80 -7.61
N LYS A 101 13.55 8.67 -7.32
CA LYS A 101 14.91 8.61 -6.77
C LYS A 101 15.91 8.50 -7.92
N GLN A 102 16.26 9.62 -8.55
CA GLN A 102 17.27 9.66 -9.61
C GLN A 102 18.27 10.80 -9.38
N SER A 103 19.55 10.53 -9.57
CA SER A 103 20.65 11.48 -9.32
C SER A 103 20.96 12.39 -10.51
N ASN A 104 20.68 11.94 -11.75
CA ASN A 104 20.89 12.70 -12.96
C ASN A 104 19.57 13.35 -13.46
N LYS A 105 19.68 14.54 -14.05
CA LYS A 105 18.54 15.30 -14.61
C LYS A 105 18.05 14.77 -15.97
N SER A 106 18.11 13.46 -16.20
CA SER A 106 17.57 12.90 -17.44
C SER A 106 16.05 12.95 -17.43
N VAL A 107 15.46 13.18 -18.60
CA VAL A 107 14.01 13.10 -18.79
C VAL A 107 13.52 11.69 -18.49
N ILE A 108 12.46 11.57 -17.69
CA ILE A 108 11.83 10.30 -17.34
C ILE A 108 10.52 10.16 -18.07
N HIS A 109 10.38 9.09 -18.85
CA HIS A 109 9.14 8.77 -19.54
C HIS A 109 8.14 8.07 -18.62
N VAL A 110 6.90 8.57 -18.63
CA VAL A 110 5.76 7.93 -17.95
C VAL A 110 5.05 7.04 -18.95
N TYR A 111 4.89 5.77 -18.62
CA TYR A 111 4.22 4.78 -19.47
C TYR A 111 2.78 4.54 -18.99
N SER A 112 1.86 4.28 -19.94
CA SER A 112 0.45 3.97 -19.66
C SER A 112 0.23 2.66 -18.87
N LYS A 113 1.17 1.73 -19.00
CA LYS A 113 1.26 0.43 -18.32
C LYS A 113 2.71 -0.04 -18.40
N PRO A 114 3.13 -1.09 -17.67
CA PRO A 114 4.45 -1.70 -17.88
C PRO A 114 4.67 -1.95 -19.38
N GLU A 115 5.77 -1.45 -19.92
CA GLU A 115 6.16 -1.57 -21.35
C GLU A 115 5.11 -1.00 -22.35
N GLY A 116 4.26 -0.06 -21.90
CA GLY A 116 3.22 0.55 -22.71
C GLY A 116 3.69 1.72 -23.59
N LYS A 117 2.72 2.50 -24.08
CA LYS A 117 3.01 3.78 -24.78
C LYS A 117 3.43 4.85 -23.77
N ILE A 118 4.37 5.71 -24.17
CA ILE A 118 4.75 6.94 -23.45
C ILE A 118 3.56 7.92 -23.45
N ILE A 119 3.15 8.34 -22.26
CA ILE A 119 2.03 9.27 -22.03
C ILE A 119 2.46 10.59 -21.39
N GLY A 120 3.72 10.71 -20.99
CA GLY A 120 4.24 11.92 -20.38
C GLY A 120 5.74 11.86 -20.11
N GLU A 121 6.28 13.00 -19.71
CA GLU A 121 7.69 13.19 -19.38
C GLU A 121 7.82 13.99 -18.09
N ILE A 122 8.79 13.65 -17.24
CA ILE A 122 9.10 14.35 -16.00
C ILE A 122 10.54 14.86 -16.05
N GLY A 123 10.77 16.10 -15.59
CA GLY A 123 12.10 16.71 -15.52
C GLY A 123 12.48 17.62 -16.70
N LYS A 124 11.51 18.17 -17.42
CA LYS A 124 11.71 19.19 -18.46
C LYS A 124 11.81 20.59 -17.87
#